data_AF-A0A2V8EX34-F1
#
_entry.id   AF-A0A2V8EX34-F1
#
_cell.length_a   1.000
_cell.length_b   1.000
_cell.length_c   1.000
_cell.angle_alpha   90.00
_cell.angle_beta   90.00
_cell.angle_gamma   90.00
#
_symmetry.space_group_name_H-M   'P 1'
#
loop_
_entity.id
_entity.type
_entity.pdbx_description
1 polymer ?
#
loop_
_entity_poly.entity_id
_entity_poly.type
_entity_poly.pdbx_seq_one_letter_code
_entity_poly.pdbx_strand_id
1 'polypeptide(L)'
;MATHFHTGLVRRLQQLGGLDQTIPDFDLMKGAGVNIFAPIDGGGGGGAGAGDLAVPPGGGRGAGRGGRGGAPATEGAPPGRGGDRLKNLAEYYEAARRHSDKNFFILPDEENTAGNLGGHTDFVLSHPVYWTATRAEGQPFVEDNPTYGRVYHVGTRDEALEMAKRENMLIFMPHPRSKGSTGYPDAIKDNAHFIHENYRGIGFRWGMGVDGSETRLCEYRCLALLDDMNNWVANLPTPPKYAWAISETYQKGPGDDIYANNPVNYVKLDRLPTGDDWSPIVNALKRGDYFWTSGEVLIPSYSVEGAGAQRTIAADVEWTFPLEFAEVVWGDGQKTDRQIIPVTDLPAFGKHHFQIPFNAAGKKWVRFAVWDSAGNGAFVQPIKLSESARSTSAGQK
;
A
#
# COMPACT_ATOMS: atom_id res chain seq x y z
N MET A 1 -9.39 -6.24 -0.14
CA MET A 1 -8.26 -6.15 0.82
C MET A 1 -8.23 -4.75 1.39
N ALA A 2 -8.43 -4.62 2.70
CA ALA A 2 -8.32 -3.37 3.42
C ALA A 2 -6.99 -3.33 4.16
N THR A 3 -6.29 -2.22 4.06
CA THR A 3 -4.86 -2.13 4.39
C THR A 3 -4.53 -0.89 5.19
N HIS A 4 -3.41 -0.95 5.92
CA HIS A 4 -2.87 0.15 6.72
C HIS A 4 -3.74 0.50 7.93
N PHE A 5 -3.78 -0.40 8.91
CA PHE A 5 -4.46 -0.17 10.19
C PHE A 5 -3.52 -0.27 11.38
N HIS A 6 -3.60 0.73 12.26
CA HIS A 6 -2.88 0.78 13.53
C HIS A 6 -3.77 0.22 14.64
N THR A 7 -3.82 -1.10 14.75
CA THR A 7 -4.74 -1.79 15.66
C THR A 7 -4.14 -2.02 17.04
N GLY A 8 -2.80 -2.01 17.15
CA GLY A 8 -2.11 -2.49 18.35
C GLY A 8 -2.52 -3.92 18.70
N LEU A 9 -2.59 -4.80 17.68
CA LEU A 9 -3.26 -6.09 17.73
C LEU A 9 -2.85 -6.91 18.95
N VAL A 10 -1.56 -7.22 19.05
CA VAL A 10 -1.01 -8.08 20.10
C VAL A 10 -1.29 -7.50 21.49
N ARG A 11 -1.02 -6.20 21.69
CA ARG A 11 -1.27 -5.55 22.99
C ARG A 11 -2.72 -5.74 23.43
N ARG A 12 -3.67 -5.48 22.53
CA ARG A 12 -5.10 -5.52 22.89
C ARG A 12 -5.58 -6.93 23.17
N LEU A 13 -5.13 -7.90 22.38
CA LEU A 13 -5.40 -9.32 22.66
C LEU A 13 -4.86 -9.72 24.04
N GLN A 14 -3.61 -9.37 24.34
CA GLN A 14 -3.01 -9.65 25.66
C GLN A 14 -3.77 -8.97 26.81
N GLN A 15 -4.22 -7.72 26.63
CA GLN A 15 -5.06 -7.01 27.62
C GLN A 15 -6.41 -7.70 27.88
N LEU A 16 -6.93 -8.43 26.91
CA LEU A 16 -8.16 -9.20 27.02
C LEU A 16 -7.94 -10.62 27.58
N GLY A 17 -6.69 -11.02 27.84
CA GLY A 17 -6.36 -12.31 28.43
C GLY A 17 -5.74 -13.33 27.47
N GLY A 18 -5.25 -12.91 26.30
CA GLY A 18 -4.40 -13.73 25.43
C GLY A 18 -4.76 -13.65 23.94
N LEU A 19 -4.00 -14.35 23.10
CA LEU A 19 -4.14 -14.27 21.64
C LEU A 19 -5.43 -14.89 21.09
N ASP A 20 -6.15 -15.70 21.89
CA ASP A 20 -7.43 -16.32 21.51
C ASP A 20 -8.63 -15.35 21.64
N GLN A 21 -8.40 -14.15 22.17
CA GLN A 21 -9.44 -13.13 22.34
C GLN A 21 -9.81 -12.49 21.00
N THR A 22 -10.95 -11.81 20.94
CA THR A 22 -11.35 -11.01 19.76
C THR A 22 -11.28 -9.51 20.06
N ILE A 23 -11.05 -8.72 19.02
CA ILE A 23 -11.13 -7.26 19.07
C ILE A 23 -12.17 -6.75 18.06
N PRO A 24 -12.84 -5.61 18.33
CA PRO A 24 -13.86 -5.05 17.43
C PRO A 24 -13.41 -4.86 15.97
N ASP A 25 -12.12 -4.63 15.75
CA ASP A 25 -11.53 -4.48 14.41
C ASP A 25 -11.82 -5.71 13.54
N PHE A 26 -11.76 -6.92 14.10
CA PHE A 26 -12.04 -8.15 13.35
C PHE A 26 -13.49 -8.24 12.91
N ASP A 27 -14.41 -8.00 13.85
CA ASP A 27 -15.84 -8.05 13.58
C ASP A 27 -16.25 -6.97 12.59
N LEU A 28 -15.68 -5.77 12.70
CA LEU A 28 -15.94 -4.68 11.78
C LEU A 28 -15.47 -5.00 10.35
N MET A 29 -14.24 -5.53 10.20
CA MET A 29 -13.72 -5.89 8.88
C MET A 29 -14.53 -7.02 8.24
N LYS A 30 -14.87 -8.05 9.01
CA LYS A 30 -15.74 -9.15 8.55
C LYS A 30 -17.13 -8.63 8.17
N GLY A 31 -17.71 -7.76 8.99
CA GLY A 31 -19.02 -7.14 8.74
C GLY A 31 -19.04 -6.25 7.50
N ALA A 32 -17.92 -5.59 7.19
CA ALA A 32 -17.75 -4.80 5.98
C ALA A 32 -17.46 -5.64 4.72
N GLY A 33 -17.43 -6.97 4.82
CA GLY A 33 -17.15 -7.86 3.69
C GLY A 33 -15.66 -7.90 3.29
N VAL A 34 -14.75 -7.46 4.15
CA VAL A 34 -13.31 -7.50 3.87
C VAL A 34 -12.80 -8.93 4.02
N ASN A 35 -12.19 -9.48 2.96
CA ASN A 35 -11.56 -10.81 3.01
C ASN A 35 -10.10 -10.81 3.45
N ILE A 36 -9.39 -9.69 3.26
CA ILE A 36 -7.99 -9.54 3.69
C ILE A 36 -7.88 -8.25 4.47
N PHE A 37 -7.53 -8.36 5.74
CA PHE A 37 -7.28 -7.26 6.65
C PHE A 37 -5.78 -7.15 6.92
N ALA A 38 -5.16 -6.02 6.56
CA ALA A 38 -3.73 -5.83 6.72
C ALA A 38 -3.40 -4.72 7.74
N PRO A 39 -3.36 -5.05 9.04
CA PRO A 39 -2.79 -4.15 10.04
C PRO A 39 -1.29 -3.98 9.81
N ILE A 40 -0.75 -2.83 10.23
CA ILE A 40 0.66 -2.45 10.03
C ILE A 40 1.41 -2.25 11.36
N ASP A 41 1.04 -3.05 12.38
CA ASP A 41 1.52 -2.86 13.74
C ASP A 41 2.99 -3.28 13.93
N GLY A 42 3.53 -4.17 13.08
CA GLY A 42 4.93 -4.64 13.18
C GLY A 42 5.29 -5.31 14.51
N GLY A 43 4.31 -5.92 15.19
CA GLY A 43 4.48 -6.41 16.56
C GLY A 43 4.65 -5.30 17.61
N GLY A 44 4.58 -4.03 17.26
CA GLY A 44 4.60 -2.93 18.22
C GLY A 44 3.35 -2.94 19.11
N GLY A 45 3.52 -2.88 20.43
CA GLY A 45 2.41 -2.76 21.38
C GLY A 45 1.70 -1.39 21.35
N GLY A 46 1.81 -0.60 20.28
CA GLY A 46 1.40 0.80 20.24
C GLY A 46 0.23 1.06 19.30
N GLY A 47 -0.98 1.19 19.85
CA GLY A 47 -2.01 2.01 19.23
C GLY A 47 -1.50 3.44 19.06
N ALA A 48 -1.67 3.98 17.86
CA ALA A 48 -1.26 5.30 17.44
C ALA A 48 0.25 5.63 17.46
N GLY A 49 0.91 5.37 16.32
CA GLY A 49 2.14 6.05 15.93
C GLY A 49 3.43 5.54 16.56
N ALA A 50 3.57 4.22 16.77
CA ALA A 50 4.74 3.66 17.43
C ALA A 50 5.21 2.31 16.84
N GLY A 51 5.47 2.27 15.53
CA GLY A 51 6.67 1.58 15.07
C GLY A 51 7.84 2.46 15.49
N ASP A 52 8.85 1.91 16.18
CA ASP A 52 10.00 2.61 16.75
C ASP A 52 10.45 3.83 15.93
N LEU A 53 10.02 5.04 16.33
CA LEU A 53 10.42 6.30 15.71
C LEU A 53 11.85 6.66 16.15
N ALA A 54 12.82 5.85 15.76
CA ALA A 54 14.22 6.18 15.85
C ALA A 54 14.67 6.79 14.51
N VAL A 55 14.38 8.08 14.31
CA VAL A 55 15.17 8.90 13.38
C VAL A 55 16.30 9.53 14.21
N PRO A 56 17.57 9.14 14.02
CA PRO A 56 18.67 9.94 14.52
C PRO A 56 18.67 11.28 13.76
N PRO A 57 18.84 12.44 14.42
CA PRO A 57 19.00 13.70 13.72
C PRO A 57 20.36 13.69 13.00
N GLY A 58 20.35 13.32 11.71
CA GLY A 58 21.48 13.48 10.79
C GLY A 58 21.43 14.85 10.12
N GLY A 59 22.46 15.66 10.33
CA GLY A 59 22.47 17.11 10.13
C GLY A 59 22.33 17.62 8.70
N GLY A 60 21.58 18.72 8.58
CA GLY A 60 21.49 19.59 7.41
C GLY A 60 20.76 20.88 7.80
N ARG A 61 21.47 22.01 7.77
CA ARG A 61 21.03 23.32 8.29
C ARG A 61 19.83 23.88 7.52
N GLY A 62 18.84 24.40 8.26
CA GLY A 62 17.79 25.28 7.74
C GLY A 62 17.08 25.98 8.91
N ALA A 63 17.47 27.22 9.19
CA ALA A 63 16.93 28.01 10.29
C ALA A 63 15.46 28.39 10.05
N GLY A 64 14.59 28.04 10.99
CA GLY A 64 13.20 28.54 11.08
C GLY A 64 12.79 28.65 12.55
N ARG A 65 12.75 29.87 13.06
CA ARG A 65 12.38 30.22 14.45
C ARG A 65 10.90 29.94 14.73
N GLY A 66 10.60 29.42 15.92
CA GLY A 66 9.26 29.45 16.51
C GLY A 66 9.05 28.38 17.58
N GLY A 67 9.58 28.60 18.78
CA GLY A 67 9.53 27.62 19.87
C GLY A 67 8.22 27.58 20.66
N ARG A 68 7.95 26.43 21.26
CA ARG A 68 7.50 26.31 22.67
C ARG A 68 8.26 25.12 23.29
N GLY A 69 8.86 25.38 24.45
CA GLY A 69 9.92 24.58 25.05
C GLY A 69 9.50 23.20 25.56
N GLY A 70 10.39 22.22 25.35
CA GLY A 70 10.45 20.98 26.11
C GLY A 70 11.54 21.07 27.17
N ALA A 71 11.22 20.66 28.39
CA ALA A 71 12.13 20.59 29.53
C ALA A 71 13.31 19.62 29.26
N PRO A 72 14.45 19.76 29.96
CA PRO A 72 15.61 18.90 29.74
C PRO A 72 15.31 17.46 30.16
N ALA A 73 15.78 16.50 29.36
CA ALA A 73 15.69 15.08 29.66
C ALA A 73 16.44 14.76 30.97
N THR A 74 15.72 14.28 31.97
CA THR A 74 16.29 13.68 33.17
C THR A 74 16.85 12.30 32.83
N GLU A 75 18.11 12.05 33.20
CA GLU A 75 18.70 10.70 33.23
C GLU A 75 17.82 9.78 34.10
N GLY A 76 17.39 8.65 33.54
CA GLY A 76 16.48 7.70 34.19
C GLY A 76 15.14 7.44 33.50
N ALA A 77 15.02 7.66 32.18
CA ALA A 77 13.84 7.23 31.44
C ALA A 77 13.73 5.68 31.44
N PRO A 78 12.54 5.11 31.68
CA PRO A 78 12.34 3.65 31.58
C PRO A 78 12.60 3.17 30.14
N PRO A 79 13.01 1.90 29.95
CA PRO A 79 13.24 1.35 28.62
C PRO A 79 11.99 1.55 27.75
N GLY A 80 12.20 1.84 26.46
CA GLY A 80 11.16 2.29 25.53
C GLY A 80 9.90 1.42 25.50
N ARG A 81 8.80 1.97 24.98
CA ARG A 81 7.45 1.36 24.93
C ARG A 81 7.34 0.02 24.17
N GLY A 82 8.43 -0.63 23.80
CA GLY A 82 8.44 -1.95 23.14
C GLY A 82 9.15 -2.97 24.03
N GLY A 83 8.47 -4.05 24.38
CA GLY A 83 9.09 -5.23 24.98
C GLY A 83 10.05 -5.93 24.00
N ASP A 84 10.28 -7.23 24.19
CA ASP A 84 11.05 -8.04 23.23
C ASP A 84 10.40 -8.01 21.84
N ARG A 85 11.01 -7.27 20.89
CA ARG A 85 10.48 -7.06 19.55
C ARG A 85 10.29 -8.37 18.79
N LEU A 86 11.24 -9.30 18.88
CA LEU A 86 11.16 -10.57 18.16
C LEU A 86 10.03 -11.44 18.72
N LYS A 87 9.86 -11.42 20.04
CA LYS A 87 8.71 -12.04 20.69
C LYS A 87 7.40 -11.41 20.22
N ASN A 88 7.32 -10.09 20.13
CA ASN A 88 6.08 -9.45 19.72
C ASN A 88 5.75 -9.72 18.24
N LEU A 89 6.75 -9.80 17.35
CA LEU A 89 6.54 -10.25 15.97
C LEU A 89 6.01 -11.69 15.95
N ALA A 90 6.59 -12.60 16.76
CA ALA A 90 6.09 -13.96 16.86
C ALA A 90 4.62 -14.01 17.34
N GLU A 91 4.28 -13.23 18.36
CA GLU A 91 2.89 -13.11 18.84
C GLU A 91 1.96 -12.47 17.81
N TYR A 92 2.47 -11.55 16.98
CA TYR A 92 1.70 -10.91 15.92
C TYR A 92 1.35 -11.88 14.80
N TYR A 93 2.33 -12.68 14.36
CA TYR A 93 2.12 -13.75 13.39
C TYR A 93 1.21 -14.84 13.94
N GLU A 94 1.37 -15.19 15.22
CA GLU A 94 0.49 -16.12 15.92
C GLU A 94 -0.96 -15.62 15.96
N ALA A 95 -1.17 -14.36 16.35
CA ALA A 95 -2.49 -13.74 16.37
C ALA A 95 -3.12 -13.71 14.98
N ALA A 96 -2.36 -13.28 13.96
CA ALA A 96 -2.83 -13.26 12.58
C ALA A 96 -3.30 -14.65 12.14
N ARG A 97 -2.55 -15.71 12.48
CA ARG A 97 -2.91 -17.08 12.14
C ARG A 97 -4.16 -17.58 12.86
N ARG A 98 -4.30 -17.30 14.16
CA ARG A 98 -5.45 -17.73 14.97
C ARG A 98 -6.78 -17.12 14.51
N HIS A 99 -6.71 -15.88 14.00
CA HIS A 99 -7.88 -15.12 13.58
C HIS A 99 -8.11 -15.14 12.07
N SER A 100 -7.25 -15.85 11.32
CA SER A 100 -7.44 -16.12 9.90
C SER A 100 -8.15 -17.45 9.68
N ASP A 101 -8.98 -17.48 8.65
CA ASP A 101 -9.67 -18.67 8.16
C ASP A 101 -9.79 -18.61 6.62
N LYS A 102 -10.55 -19.54 6.03
CA LYS A 102 -10.70 -19.66 4.57
C LYS A 102 -11.42 -18.46 3.90
N ASN A 103 -12.09 -17.61 4.66
CA ASN A 103 -12.90 -16.48 4.19
C ASN A 103 -12.36 -15.12 4.67
N PHE A 104 -11.52 -15.11 5.70
CA PHE A 104 -10.92 -13.92 6.28
C PHE A 104 -9.45 -14.15 6.61
N PHE A 105 -8.56 -13.35 6.05
CA PHE A 105 -7.12 -13.46 6.26
C PHE A 105 -6.56 -12.17 6.86
N ILE A 106 -5.76 -12.28 7.92
CA ILE A 106 -5.01 -11.17 8.49
C ILE A 106 -3.60 -11.22 7.90
N LEU A 107 -3.23 -10.18 7.16
CA LEU A 107 -1.87 -9.99 6.65
C LEU A 107 -1.09 -9.07 7.62
N PRO A 108 -0.19 -9.63 8.45
CA PRO A 108 0.49 -8.86 9.51
C PRO A 108 1.66 -8.06 8.95
N ASP A 109 1.34 -6.93 8.32
CA ASP A 109 2.30 -6.01 7.72
C ASP A 109 2.92 -5.06 8.78
N GLU A 110 3.83 -4.18 8.35
CA GLU A 110 4.50 -3.23 9.25
C GLU A 110 4.69 -1.85 8.60
N GLU A 111 4.30 -0.79 9.30
CA GLU A 111 4.72 0.59 9.00
C GLU A 111 5.95 0.91 9.85
N ASN A 112 7.10 1.12 9.22
CA ASN A 112 8.36 1.39 9.90
C ASN A 112 9.18 2.46 9.18
N THR A 113 10.13 3.04 9.90
CA THR A 113 11.17 3.94 9.40
C THR A 113 12.56 3.28 9.38
N ALA A 114 12.68 1.99 9.73
CA ALA A 114 13.94 1.24 9.71
C ALA A 114 14.67 1.41 8.38
N GLY A 115 15.95 1.80 8.47
CA GLY A 115 16.79 2.11 7.31
C GLY A 115 16.46 3.41 6.57
N ASN A 116 15.41 4.15 6.94
CA ASN A 116 14.93 5.38 6.32
C ASN A 116 14.94 5.33 4.78
N LEU A 117 13.93 4.66 4.23
CA LEU A 117 13.65 4.55 2.79
C LEU A 117 12.94 5.81 2.23
N GLY A 118 13.05 6.94 2.94
CA GLY A 118 12.58 8.25 2.52
C GLY A 118 11.19 8.60 3.00
N GLY A 119 10.90 8.57 4.30
CA GLY A 119 9.58 8.84 4.87
C GLY A 119 9.02 7.62 5.59
N HIS A 120 7.70 7.53 5.75
CA HIS A 120 7.07 6.31 6.26
C HIS A 120 7.12 5.21 5.20
N THR A 121 7.20 3.96 5.65
CA THR A 121 7.33 2.80 4.76
C THR A 121 6.48 1.65 5.27
N ASP A 122 5.58 1.16 4.42
CA ASP A 122 4.87 -0.10 4.62
C ASP A 122 5.69 -1.23 4.03
N PHE A 123 6.00 -2.23 4.86
CA PHE A 123 6.49 -3.52 4.43
C PHE A 123 5.32 -4.49 4.32
N VAL A 124 5.09 -4.98 3.10
CA VAL A 124 4.09 -6.02 2.81
C VAL A 124 4.81 -7.36 2.77
N LEU A 125 4.45 -8.25 3.70
CA LEU A 125 5.21 -9.49 3.93
C LEU A 125 4.65 -10.66 3.10
N SER A 126 5.54 -11.55 2.63
CA SER A 126 5.13 -12.81 2.00
C SER A 126 5.12 -14.01 2.93
N HIS A 127 5.64 -13.86 4.15
CA HIS A 127 5.71 -14.88 5.20
C HIS A 127 6.20 -14.21 6.51
N PRO A 128 6.18 -14.89 7.65
CA PRO A 128 6.79 -14.39 8.89
C PRO A 128 8.28 -14.06 8.72
N VAL A 129 8.69 -12.83 9.03
CA VAL A 129 10.10 -12.39 9.00
C VAL A 129 10.45 -11.80 10.36
N TYR A 130 11.65 -12.07 10.87
CA TYR A 130 12.05 -11.56 12.18
C TYR A 130 13.15 -10.51 12.01
N TRP A 131 12.91 -9.31 12.56
CA TRP A 131 13.91 -8.24 12.46
C TRP A 131 13.86 -7.24 13.61
N THR A 132 14.96 -6.54 13.82
CA THR A 132 15.06 -5.33 14.65
C THR A 132 15.28 -4.09 13.79
N ALA A 133 14.67 -2.97 14.19
CA ALA A 133 14.76 -1.68 13.48
C ALA A 133 16.06 -0.91 13.77
N THR A 134 16.97 -1.52 14.53
CA THR A 134 18.30 -0.99 14.86
C THR A 134 19.30 -2.14 14.84
N ARG A 135 20.56 -1.80 14.60
CA ARG A 135 21.71 -2.71 14.60
C ARG A 135 22.75 -2.18 15.57
N ALA A 136 23.12 -2.98 16.57
CA ALA A 136 24.16 -2.60 17.52
C ALA A 136 25.56 -2.64 16.86
N GLU A 137 26.52 -1.92 17.45
CA GLU A 137 27.90 -1.95 16.98
C GLU A 137 28.45 -3.38 17.04
N GLY A 138 29.04 -3.85 15.93
CA GLY A 138 29.59 -5.21 15.81
C GLY A 138 28.56 -6.33 15.62
N GLN A 139 27.26 -6.07 15.80
CA GLN A 139 26.21 -7.05 15.51
C GLN A 139 26.18 -7.35 14.01
N PRO A 140 25.99 -8.60 13.54
CA PRO A 140 25.83 -8.88 12.11
C PRO A 140 24.49 -8.34 11.57
N PHE A 141 24.38 -8.16 10.25
CA PHE A 141 23.11 -7.80 9.60
C PHE A 141 22.10 -8.96 9.67
N VAL A 142 22.58 -10.20 9.57
CA VAL A 142 21.77 -11.42 9.64
C VAL A 142 22.42 -12.39 10.61
N GLU A 143 21.62 -13.03 11.46
CA GLU A 143 22.04 -14.14 12.31
C GLU A 143 20.97 -15.24 12.37
N ASP A 144 21.41 -16.46 12.70
CA ASP A 144 20.51 -17.56 13.02
C ASP A 144 20.22 -17.55 14.52
N ASN A 145 18.99 -17.19 14.86
CA ASN A 145 18.47 -17.20 16.22
C ASN A 145 17.84 -18.57 16.55
N PRO A 146 18.14 -19.16 17.72
CA PRO A 146 17.65 -20.50 18.07
C PRO A 146 16.11 -20.59 18.21
N THR A 147 15.44 -19.47 18.47
CA THR A 147 13.98 -19.41 18.65
C THR A 147 13.27 -18.98 17.37
N TYR A 148 13.80 -17.95 16.69
CA TYR A 148 13.12 -17.27 15.58
C TYR A 148 13.67 -17.64 14.20
N GLY A 149 14.72 -18.48 14.14
CA GLY A 149 15.43 -18.77 12.90
C GLY A 149 16.17 -17.53 12.40
N ARG A 150 16.05 -17.21 11.11
CA ARG A 150 16.77 -16.06 10.53
C ARG A 150 16.24 -14.74 11.09
N VAL A 151 17.14 -13.95 11.68
CA VAL A 151 16.85 -12.60 12.18
C VAL A 151 17.67 -11.56 11.44
N TYR A 152 17.03 -10.45 11.06
CA TYR A 152 17.68 -9.28 10.46
C TYR A 152 17.84 -8.14 11.47
N HIS A 153 18.99 -7.47 11.46
CA HIS A 153 19.23 -6.27 12.25
C HIS A 153 19.43 -5.09 11.31
N VAL A 154 18.36 -4.33 11.08
CA VAL A 154 18.30 -3.32 10.01
C VAL A 154 18.73 -1.96 10.57
N GLY A 155 19.95 -1.53 10.25
CA GLY A 155 20.47 -0.22 10.66
C GLY A 155 20.53 0.82 9.53
N THR A 156 20.47 0.37 8.28
CA THR A 156 20.67 1.20 7.09
C THR A 156 19.63 0.93 6.02
N ARG A 157 19.56 1.86 5.05
CA ARG A 157 18.68 1.79 3.89
C ARG A 157 18.95 0.56 3.01
N ASP A 158 20.22 0.29 2.78
CA ASP A 158 20.64 -0.81 1.91
C ASP A 158 20.29 -2.16 2.56
N GLU A 159 20.41 -2.26 3.88
CA GLU A 159 19.97 -3.41 4.66
C GLU A 159 18.45 -3.60 4.64
N ALA A 160 17.67 -2.51 4.76
CA ALA A 160 16.21 -2.58 4.66
C ALA A 160 15.77 -3.10 3.28
N LEU A 161 16.40 -2.59 2.21
CA LEU A 161 16.15 -3.05 0.86
C LEU A 161 16.62 -4.50 0.66
N GLU A 162 17.78 -4.87 1.20
CA GLU A 162 18.33 -6.23 1.09
C GLU A 162 17.45 -7.26 1.81
N MET A 163 16.92 -6.92 3.00
CA MET A 163 15.93 -7.75 3.70
C MET A 163 14.69 -7.93 2.83
N ALA A 164 14.13 -6.84 2.29
CA ALA A 164 12.95 -6.92 1.44
C ALA A 164 13.17 -7.77 0.17
N LYS A 165 14.39 -7.78 -0.39
CA LYS A 165 14.77 -8.67 -1.49
C LYS A 165 14.79 -10.13 -1.06
N ARG A 166 15.54 -10.45 -0.01
CA ARG A 166 15.75 -11.83 0.46
C ARG A 166 14.46 -12.50 0.90
N GLU A 167 13.58 -11.72 1.50
CA GLU A 167 12.35 -12.19 2.12
C GLU A 167 11.11 -11.90 1.26
N ASN A 168 11.30 -11.55 -0.02
CA ASN A 168 10.20 -11.36 -0.98
C ASN A 168 9.12 -10.37 -0.48
N MET A 169 9.54 -9.28 0.16
CA MET A 169 8.64 -8.25 0.68
C MET A 169 8.42 -7.14 -0.36
N LEU A 170 7.27 -6.48 -0.31
CA LEU A 170 7.07 -5.22 -1.03
C LEU A 170 7.19 -4.04 -0.09
N ILE A 171 7.57 -2.91 -0.66
CA ILE A 171 7.68 -1.64 -0.01
C ILE A 171 6.72 -0.68 -0.68
N PHE A 172 5.82 -0.08 0.10
CA PHE A 172 5.02 1.06 -0.32
C PHE A 172 5.27 2.24 0.62
N MET A 173 5.22 3.46 0.08
CA MET A 173 5.20 4.66 0.91
C MET A 173 3.78 5.10 1.18
N PRO A 174 3.29 4.96 2.41
CA PRO A 174 1.97 5.46 2.76
C PRO A 174 1.96 7.00 2.77
N HIS A 175 0.78 7.55 2.48
CA HIS A 175 0.42 8.97 2.60
C HIS A 175 1.50 9.95 2.08
N PRO A 176 1.95 9.80 0.82
CA PRO A 176 3.05 10.58 0.24
C PRO A 176 2.78 12.08 0.25
N ARG A 177 3.85 12.88 0.25
CA ARG A 177 3.82 14.36 0.31
C ARG A 177 3.04 14.90 1.52
N SER A 178 2.87 14.10 2.57
CA SER A 178 2.17 14.49 3.81
C SER A 178 2.81 13.82 5.03
N LYS A 179 2.46 14.27 6.25
CA LYS A 179 2.98 13.72 7.51
C LYS A 179 4.50 13.50 7.47
N GLY A 180 4.98 12.34 7.93
CA GLY A 180 6.39 11.93 7.90
C GLY A 180 6.94 11.63 6.50
N SER A 181 6.09 11.60 5.48
CA SER A 181 6.44 11.44 4.06
C SER A 181 6.45 12.78 3.31
N THR A 182 6.48 13.92 4.01
CA THR A 182 6.57 15.25 3.39
C THR A 182 7.85 15.38 2.57
N GLY A 183 7.73 15.82 1.31
CA GLY A 183 8.86 15.93 0.36
C GLY A 183 9.21 14.62 -0.36
N TYR A 184 8.52 13.52 -0.06
CA TYR A 184 8.74 12.21 -0.66
C TYR A 184 7.49 11.74 -1.43
N PRO A 185 7.66 10.93 -2.50
CA PRO A 185 8.90 10.29 -2.96
C PRO A 185 9.79 11.17 -3.86
N ASP A 186 9.43 12.45 -4.10
CA ASP A 186 10.16 13.35 -5.00
C ASP A 186 11.68 13.41 -4.71
N ALA A 187 12.07 13.46 -3.43
CA ALA A 187 13.47 13.52 -3.01
C ALA A 187 14.24 12.17 -3.11
N ILE A 188 13.55 11.05 -3.35
CA ILE A 188 14.17 9.73 -3.51
C ILE A 188 13.97 9.12 -4.89
N LYS A 189 13.31 9.80 -5.83
CA LYS A 189 12.93 9.24 -7.14
C LYS A 189 14.09 8.65 -7.95
N ASP A 190 15.31 9.14 -7.74
CA ASP A 190 16.52 8.69 -8.42
C ASP A 190 17.38 7.72 -7.57
N ASN A 191 16.97 7.45 -6.33
CA ASN A 191 17.72 6.58 -5.43
C ASN A 191 17.50 5.09 -5.76
N ALA A 192 18.52 4.26 -5.52
CA ALA A 192 18.53 2.84 -5.85
C ALA A 192 17.35 2.04 -5.27
N HIS A 193 16.91 2.36 -4.05
CA HIS A 193 15.76 1.69 -3.43
C HIS A 193 14.44 2.05 -4.10
N PHE A 194 14.20 3.33 -4.43
CA PHE A 194 12.95 3.73 -5.08
C PHE A 194 12.81 3.07 -6.45
N ILE A 195 13.87 2.99 -7.25
CA ILE A 195 13.81 2.36 -8.57
C ILE A 195 13.81 0.82 -8.52
N HIS A 196 14.04 0.22 -7.35
CA HIS A 196 14.03 -1.24 -7.18
C HIS A 196 12.63 -1.84 -7.39
N GLU A 197 12.56 -3.10 -7.81
CA GLU A 197 11.30 -3.80 -8.07
C GLU A 197 10.45 -4.05 -6.80
N ASN A 198 11.10 -4.20 -5.64
CA ASN A 198 10.43 -4.35 -4.35
C ASN A 198 9.80 -3.04 -3.85
N TYR A 199 10.32 -1.87 -4.23
CA TYR A 199 9.69 -0.59 -3.94
C TYR A 199 8.56 -0.35 -4.93
N ARG A 200 7.34 -0.78 -4.59
CA ARG A 200 6.26 -0.92 -5.54
C ARG A 200 5.53 0.39 -5.82
N GLY A 201 5.49 1.32 -4.86
CA GLY A 201 4.91 2.65 -5.08
C GLY A 201 4.43 3.32 -3.80
N ILE A 202 3.21 3.86 -3.84
CA ILE A 202 2.68 4.75 -2.78
C ILE A 202 1.26 4.38 -2.35
N GLY A 203 0.90 4.76 -1.12
CA GLY A 203 -0.41 4.54 -0.52
C GLY A 203 -1.30 5.80 -0.51
N PHE A 204 -2.56 5.67 -0.94
CA PHE A 204 -3.57 6.72 -0.88
C PHE A 204 -4.73 6.37 0.06
N ARG A 205 -5.11 7.33 0.90
CA ARG A 205 -6.34 7.26 1.70
C ARG A 205 -7.36 8.28 1.21
N TRP A 206 -8.64 7.99 1.47
CA TRP A 206 -9.76 8.87 1.17
C TRP A 206 -9.50 10.32 1.60
N GLY A 207 -8.95 10.50 2.81
CA GLY A 207 -8.66 11.79 3.43
C GLY A 207 -7.61 12.69 2.75
N MET A 208 -7.03 12.29 1.61
CA MET A 208 -5.92 13.03 0.99
C MET A 208 -6.33 14.05 -0.08
N GLY A 209 -7.62 14.14 -0.43
CA GLY A 209 -8.21 15.18 -1.27
C GLY A 209 -9.73 15.25 -1.09
N VAL A 210 -10.21 16.01 -0.08
CA VAL A 210 -11.63 15.99 0.37
C VAL A 210 -12.25 17.38 0.54
N ASP A 211 -11.66 18.43 -0.04
CA ASP A 211 -12.29 19.75 0.01
C ASP A 211 -13.40 19.94 -1.06
N GLY A 212 -13.70 18.88 -1.83
CA GLY A 212 -14.72 18.88 -2.87
C GLY A 212 -14.37 19.72 -4.10
N SER A 213 -13.13 20.21 -4.21
CA SER A 213 -12.68 21.05 -5.33
C SER A 213 -12.16 20.25 -6.52
N GLU A 214 -11.96 18.94 -6.35
CA GLU A 214 -11.39 18.04 -7.34
C GLU A 214 -12.50 17.26 -8.07
N THR A 215 -12.29 16.97 -9.36
CA THR A 215 -13.23 16.18 -10.16
C THR A 215 -13.13 14.68 -9.85
N ARG A 216 -11.96 14.24 -9.37
CA ARG A 216 -11.67 12.85 -8.97
C ARG A 216 -11.16 12.85 -7.55
N LEU A 217 -11.43 11.78 -6.80
CA LEU A 217 -10.86 11.61 -5.48
C LEU A 217 -9.32 11.63 -5.53
N CYS A 218 -8.73 12.60 -4.82
CA CYS A 218 -7.29 12.83 -4.73
C CYS A 218 -6.57 13.03 -6.08
N GLU A 219 -7.17 13.80 -6.98
CA GLU A 219 -6.64 14.19 -8.29
C GLU A 219 -5.25 14.82 -8.21
N TYR A 220 -5.12 15.93 -7.48
CA TYR A 220 -3.89 16.73 -7.52
C TYR A 220 -2.74 16.09 -6.74
N ARG A 221 -3.04 15.48 -5.59
CA ARG A 221 -2.00 14.94 -4.71
C ARG A 221 -1.64 13.50 -5.07
N CYS A 222 -2.65 12.64 -5.29
CA CYS A 222 -2.44 11.21 -5.42
C CYS A 222 -2.27 10.80 -6.88
N LEU A 223 -3.27 11.06 -7.72
CA LEU A 223 -3.27 10.57 -9.10
C LEU A 223 -2.16 11.22 -9.93
N ALA A 224 -1.94 12.53 -9.79
CA ALA A 224 -0.82 13.19 -10.44
C ALA A 224 0.55 12.61 -10.02
N LEU A 225 0.72 12.28 -8.73
CA LEU A 225 1.95 11.64 -8.26
C LEU A 225 2.11 10.20 -8.79
N LEU A 226 1.03 9.41 -8.86
CA LEU A 226 1.07 8.09 -9.50
C LEU A 226 1.57 8.19 -10.95
N ASP A 227 1.06 9.17 -11.69
CA ASP A 227 1.43 9.41 -13.07
C ASP A 227 2.89 9.91 -13.19
N ASP A 228 3.30 10.85 -12.33
CA ASP A 228 4.67 11.35 -12.24
C ASP A 228 5.67 10.23 -12.00
N MET A 229 5.41 9.37 -11.00
CA MET A 229 6.29 8.25 -10.68
C MET A 229 6.48 7.30 -11.87
N ASN A 230 5.41 7.07 -12.65
CA ASN A 230 5.50 6.21 -13.83
C ASN A 230 6.22 6.88 -15.00
N ASN A 231 6.18 8.21 -15.11
CA ASN A 231 7.06 8.94 -16.01
C ASN A 231 8.53 8.86 -15.56
N TRP A 232 8.82 9.03 -14.27
CA TRP A 232 10.20 8.95 -13.74
C TRP A 232 10.86 7.61 -14.05
N VAL A 233 10.10 6.50 -13.97
CA VAL A 233 10.63 5.16 -14.25
C VAL A 233 10.34 4.64 -15.65
N ALA A 234 9.74 5.44 -16.54
CA ALA A 234 9.24 4.99 -17.85
C ALA A 234 10.32 4.32 -18.70
N ASN A 235 11.53 4.88 -18.70
CA ASN A 235 12.67 4.42 -19.51
C ASN A 235 13.62 3.47 -18.75
N LEU A 236 13.32 3.15 -17.49
CA LEU A 236 14.13 2.24 -16.68
C LEU A 236 13.65 0.79 -16.85
N PRO A 237 14.54 -0.21 -16.75
CA PRO A 237 14.19 -1.63 -16.80
C PRO A 237 13.62 -2.11 -15.44
N THR A 238 12.73 -1.33 -14.85
CA THR A 238 12.04 -1.63 -13.58
C THR A 238 10.54 -1.76 -13.83
N PRO A 239 9.80 -2.51 -13.01
CA PRO A 239 8.34 -2.50 -13.05
C PRO A 239 7.75 -1.08 -12.90
N PRO A 240 6.52 -0.82 -13.43
CA PRO A 240 5.78 0.43 -13.18
C PRO A 240 5.58 0.68 -11.69
N LYS A 241 5.33 1.92 -11.27
CA LYS A 241 4.97 2.24 -9.87
C LYS A 241 3.47 2.19 -9.70
N TYR A 242 3.03 1.69 -8.54
CA TYR A 242 1.64 1.40 -8.26
C TYR A 242 1.08 2.24 -7.12
N ALA A 243 -0.24 2.35 -7.12
CA ALA A 243 -0.98 2.87 -5.99
C ALA A 243 -1.46 1.73 -5.09
N TRP A 244 -1.51 2.01 -3.81
CA TRP A 244 -1.97 1.12 -2.76
C TRP A 244 -3.09 1.82 -2.01
N ALA A 245 -4.25 1.18 -1.86
CA ALA A 245 -5.26 1.74 -0.98
C ALA A 245 -4.74 1.65 0.46
N ILE A 246 -4.89 2.71 1.25
CA ILE A 246 -4.56 2.71 2.68
C ILE A 246 -5.68 3.39 3.46
N SER A 247 -5.90 2.95 4.68
CA SER A 247 -6.85 3.57 5.63
C SER A 247 -6.18 4.58 6.54
N GLU A 248 -5.03 4.21 7.14
CA GLU A 248 -4.31 5.01 8.12
C GLU A 248 -5.18 5.36 9.35
N THR A 249 -6.05 4.42 9.72
CA THR A 249 -6.93 4.56 10.89
C THR A 249 -6.42 3.74 12.06
N TYR A 250 -6.83 4.15 13.25
CA TYR A 250 -6.46 3.53 14.51
C TYR A 250 -7.55 2.55 14.99
N GLN A 251 -7.25 1.92 16.12
CA GLN A 251 -8.11 1.03 16.91
C GLN A 251 -9.61 1.29 16.77
N LYS A 252 -10.35 0.21 16.53
CA LYS A 252 -11.81 0.24 16.48
C LYS A 252 -12.45 -0.09 17.81
N GLY A 253 -13.50 0.66 18.12
CA GLY A 253 -14.44 0.42 19.21
C GLY A 253 -15.89 0.30 18.72
N PRO A 254 -16.83 -0.02 19.61
CA PRO A 254 -18.24 -0.06 19.28
C PRO A 254 -18.73 1.28 18.71
N GLY A 255 -19.38 1.25 17.55
CA GLY A 255 -19.92 2.42 16.86
C GLY A 255 -18.98 3.06 15.84
N ASP A 256 -17.72 2.62 15.75
CA ASP A 256 -16.83 3.06 14.67
C ASP A 256 -17.27 2.44 13.33
N ASP A 257 -17.16 3.23 12.27
CA ASP A 257 -17.37 2.81 10.88
C ASP A 257 -16.11 3.04 10.05
N ILE A 258 -15.85 2.13 9.12
CA ILE A 258 -14.75 2.20 8.17
C ILE A 258 -15.22 2.46 6.74
N TYR A 259 -16.51 2.25 6.42
CA TYR A 259 -17.00 2.30 5.04
C TYR A 259 -16.68 3.65 4.39
N ALA A 260 -17.05 4.75 5.05
CA ALA A 260 -16.88 6.10 4.51
C ALA A 260 -15.41 6.59 4.41
N ASN A 261 -14.44 5.83 4.93
CA ASN A 261 -13.06 6.30 5.10
C ASN A 261 -12.00 5.37 4.50
N ASN A 262 -12.40 4.27 3.84
CA ASN A 262 -11.51 3.17 3.55
C ASN A 262 -11.58 2.74 2.07
N PRO A 263 -10.75 3.32 1.19
CA PRO A 263 -10.56 2.71 -0.12
C PRO A 263 -9.93 1.34 0.06
N VAL A 264 -10.21 0.42 -0.86
CA VAL A 264 -9.73 -0.96 -0.78
C VAL A 264 -9.01 -1.38 -2.05
N ASN A 265 -8.16 -2.40 -1.91
CA ASN A 265 -7.52 -3.08 -3.03
C ASN A 265 -8.32 -4.35 -3.35
N TYR A 266 -8.84 -4.48 -4.57
CA TYR A 266 -9.40 -5.75 -5.04
C TYR A 266 -8.29 -6.56 -5.70
N VAL A 267 -7.76 -7.53 -4.95
CA VAL A 267 -6.61 -8.35 -5.37
C VAL A 267 -7.11 -9.66 -5.96
N LYS A 268 -6.64 -9.99 -7.17
CA LYS A 268 -7.00 -11.23 -7.85
C LYS A 268 -6.21 -12.41 -7.28
N LEU A 269 -6.93 -13.32 -6.63
CA LEU A 269 -6.38 -14.52 -6.02
C LEU A 269 -7.29 -15.71 -6.32
N ASP A 270 -6.72 -16.89 -6.52
CA ASP A 270 -7.50 -18.12 -6.67
C ASP A 270 -8.20 -18.51 -5.36
N ARG A 271 -7.54 -18.24 -4.23
CA ARG A 271 -8.03 -18.44 -2.86
C ARG A 271 -7.23 -17.58 -1.89
N LEU A 272 -7.79 -17.36 -0.70
CA LEU A 272 -7.04 -16.74 0.39
C LEU A 272 -5.87 -17.64 0.84
N PRO A 273 -4.73 -17.06 1.23
CA PRO A 273 -3.64 -17.81 1.85
C PRO A 273 -4.08 -18.51 3.15
N THR A 274 -3.37 -19.58 3.50
CA THR A 274 -3.51 -20.27 4.78
C THR A 274 -2.13 -20.60 5.33
N GLY A 275 -1.94 -20.48 6.64
CA GLY A 275 -0.64 -20.71 7.27
C GLY A 275 0.34 -19.57 7.00
N ASP A 276 1.61 -19.91 6.82
CA ASP A 276 2.72 -18.94 6.82
C ASP A 276 3.25 -18.59 5.41
N ASP A 277 2.61 -19.09 4.34
CA ASP A 277 2.90 -18.68 2.95
C ASP A 277 1.86 -17.67 2.45
N TRP A 278 2.24 -16.39 2.44
CA TRP A 278 1.42 -15.25 2.00
C TRP A 278 1.88 -14.73 0.64
N SER A 279 2.88 -15.40 0.03
CA SER A 279 3.43 -15.03 -1.26
C SER A 279 2.40 -14.92 -2.39
N PRO A 280 1.24 -15.64 -2.41
CA PRO A 280 0.22 -15.40 -3.43
C PRO A 280 -0.28 -13.95 -3.48
N ILE A 281 -0.45 -13.29 -2.32
CA ILE A 281 -0.83 -11.88 -2.24
C ILE A 281 0.27 -11.02 -2.85
N VAL A 282 1.49 -11.12 -2.32
CA VAL A 282 2.64 -10.34 -2.80
C VAL A 282 2.88 -10.51 -4.30
N ASN A 283 2.75 -11.73 -4.82
CA ASN A 283 2.94 -12.03 -6.22
C ASN A 283 1.86 -11.39 -7.11
N ALA A 284 0.60 -11.35 -6.65
CA ALA A 284 -0.47 -10.62 -7.35
C ALA A 284 -0.18 -9.11 -7.39
N LEU A 285 0.27 -8.53 -6.27
CA LEU A 285 0.64 -7.11 -6.20
C LEU A 285 1.86 -6.77 -7.06
N LYS A 286 2.84 -7.68 -7.14
CA LYS A 286 3.99 -7.56 -8.05
C LYS A 286 3.55 -7.48 -9.50
N ARG A 287 2.58 -8.30 -9.91
CA ARG A 287 2.06 -8.31 -11.29
C ARG A 287 1.10 -7.16 -11.61
N GLY A 288 0.56 -6.50 -10.58
CA GLY A 288 -0.48 -5.49 -10.75
C GLY A 288 -1.86 -6.10 -10.95
N ASP A 289 -2.05 -7.35 -10.50
CA ASP A 289 -3.32 -8.09 -10.57
C ASP A 289 -4.28 -7.60 -9.48
N TYR A 290 -4.49 -6.29 -9.42
CA TYR A 290 -5.42 -5.64 -8.52
C TYR A 290 -5.83 -4.26 -9.03
N PHE A 291 -6.94 -3.74 -8.52
CA PHE A 291 -7.33 -2.36 -8.73
C PHE A 291 -7.57 -1.67 -7.38
N TRP A 292 -7.36 -0.35 -7.39
CA TRP A 292 -7.73 0.54 -6.29
C TRP A 292 -9.18 0.97 -6.50
N THR A 293 -9.97 1.02 -5.43
CA THR A 293 -11.35 1.56 -5.49
C THR A 293 -11.75 2.23 -4.18
N SER A 294 -12.61 3.24 -4.27
CA SER A 294 -13.36 3.76 -3.13
C SER A 294 -14.38 2.76 -2.58
N GLY A 295 -14.86 1.82 -3.41
CA GLY A 295 -15.83 0.78 -3.07
C GLY A 295 -17.08 0.78 -3.96
N GLU A 296 -17.47 1.93 -4.49
CA GLU A 296 -18.70 2.13 -5.27
C GLU A 296 -18.54 1.78 -6.76
N VAL A 297 -17.31 1.70 -7.25
CA VAL A 297 -16.97 1.35 -8.63
C VAL A 297 -16.02 0.17 -8.61
N LEU A 298 -16.30 -0.88 -9.37
CA LEU A 298 -15.46 -2.08 -9.43
C LEU A 298 -15.05 -2.34 -10.89
N ILE A 299 -13.87 -2.92 -11.06
CA ILE A 299 -13.32 -3.29 -12.38
C ILE A 299 -13.03 -4.79 -12.37
N PRO A 300 -14.05 -5.67 -12.50
CA PRO A 300 -13.85 -7.12 -12.44
C PRO A 300 -12.90 -7.68 -13.50
N SER A 301 -12.80 -7.01 -14.66
CA SER A 301 -11.89 -7.40 -15.72
C SER A 301 -11.26 -6.17 -16.40
N TYR A 302 -10.01 -6.31 -16.80
CA TYR A 302 -9.28 -5.30 -17.54
C TYR A 302 -8.20 -5.94 -18.40
N SER A 303 -8.03 -5.46 -19.63
CA SER A 303 -6.91 -5.80 -20.48
C SER A 303 -6.56 -4.68 -21.46
N VAL A 304 -5.33 -4.73 -21.96
CA VAL A 304 -4.89 -3.93 -23.11
C VAL A 304 -4.69 -4.88 -24.27
N GLU A 305 -5.59 -4.79 -25.24
CA GLU A 305 -5.67 -5.65 -26.41
C GLU A 305 -5.01 -5.01 -27.63
N GLY A 306 -4.62 -5.85 -28.60
CA GLY A 306 -3.95 -5.43 -29.81
C GLY A 306 -2.43 -5.34 -29.68
N ALA A 307 -1.78 -4.85 -30.74
CA ALA A 307 -0.32 -4.76 -30.84
C ALA A 307 0.10 -3.51 -31.62
N GLY A 308 1.36 -3.11 -31.45
CA GLY A 308 1.89 -1.91 -32.10
C GLY A 308 1.20 -0.64 -31.58
N ALA A 309 0.97 0.31 -32.49
CA ALA A 309 0.45 1.63 -32.18
C ALA A 309 -1.06 1.69 -31.98
N GLN A 310 -1.85 0.74 -32.48
CA GLN A 310 -3.31 0.75 -32.29
C GLN A 310 -3.67 -0.35 -31.29
N ARG A 311 -4.20 0.06 -30.13
CA ARG A 311 -4.56 -0.83 -29.04
C ARG A 311 -5.94 -0.44 -28.50
N THR A 312 -6.56 -1.35 -27.77
CA THR A 312 -7.87 -1.13 -27.15
C THR A 312 -7.79 -1.46 -25.67
N ILE A 313 -8.34 -0.60 -24.83
CA ILE A 313 -8.66 -0.93 -23.44
C ILE A 313 -9.99 -1.69 -23.47
N ALA A 314 -10.00 -2.92 -22.94
CA ALA A 314 -11.21 -3.70 -22.71
C ALA A 314 -11.40 -3.88 -21.20
N ALA A 315 -12.53 -3.44 -20.66
CA ALA A 315 -12.80 -3.51 -19.22
C ALA A 315 -14.27 -3.73 -18.91
N ASP A 316 -14.56 -4.69 -18.05
CA ASP A 316 -15.87 -4.79 -17.41
C ASP A 316 -15.86 -3.92 -16.15
N VAL A 317 -16.90 -3.10 -16.00
CA VAL A 317 -17.05 -2.17 -14.87
C VAL A 317 -18.46 -2.28 -14.33
N GLU A 318 -18.59 -2.24 -13.02
CA GLU A 318 -19.87 -2.20 -12.29
C GLU A 318 -19.83 -1.09 -11.23
N TRP A 319 -20.98 -0.48 -10.95
CA TRP A 319 -21.03 0.69 -10.08
C TRP A 319 -22.36 0.87 -9.34
N THR A 320 -22.33 1.64 -8.26
CA THR A 320 -23.50 2.03 -7.47
C THR A 320 -24.06 3.39 -7.92
N PHE A 321 -23.27 4.46 -7.86
CA PHE A 321 -23.72 5.81 -8.26
C PHE A 321 -23.54 6.05 -9.77
N PRO A 322 -24.36 6.91 -10.40
CA PRO A 322 -24.19 7.23 -11.81
C PRO A 322 -22.75 7.62 -12.14
N LEU A 323 -22.22 7.05 -13.22
CA LEU A 323 -20.87 7.38 -13.68
C LEU A 323 -20.84 8.79 -14.30
N GLU A 324 -19.76 9.52 -14.10
CA GLU A 324 -19.52 10.80 -14.78
C GLU A 324 -18.67 10.58 -16.03
N PHE A 325 -17.53 9.90 -15.89
CA PHE A 325 -16.63 9.60 -17.00
C PHE A 325 -15.75 8.37 -16.75
N ALA A 326 -15.36 7.73 -17.84
CA ALA A 326 -14.20 6.84 -17.88
C ALA A 326 -12.99 7.60 -18.45
N GLU A 327 -11.79 7.24 -18.06
CA GLU A 327 -10.57 7.81 -18.64
C GLU A 327 -9.46 6.80 -18.89
N VAL A 328 -8.73 7.04 -19.97
CA VAL A 328 -7.48 6.37 -20.29
C VAL A 328 -6.37 7.40 -20.10
N VAL A 329 -5.42 7.11 -19.23
CA VAL A 329 -4.31 8.00 -18.88
C VAL A 329 -3.00 7.34 -19.30
N TRP A 330 -2.10 8.09 -19.92
CA TRP A 330 -0.82 7.58 -20.39
C TRP A 330 0.29 8.61 -20.20
N GLY A 331 1.52 8.14 -20.27
CA GLY A 331 2.68 9.03 -20.31
C GLY A 331 3.76 8.58 -21.29
N ASP A 332 4.54 9.54 -21.76
CA ASP A 332 5.67 9.33 -22.68
C ASP A 332 7.04 9.26 -21.96
N GLY A 333 7.03 9.35 -20.62
CA GLY A 333 8.21 9.45 -19.78
C GLY A 333 8.60 10.89 -19.39
N GLN A 334 7.89 11.89 -19.91
CA GLN A 334 8.06 13.30 -19.56
C GLN A 334 6.73 13.98 -19.26
N LYS A 335 5.70 13.70 -20.06
CA LYS A 335 4.36 14.26 -19.96
C LYS A 335 3.32 13.17 -19.76
N THR A 336 2.29 13.53 -19.03
CA THR A 336 1.07 12.73 -18.87
C THR A 336 -0.06 13.38 -19.65
N ASP A 337 -0.77 12.59 -20.41
CA ASP A 337 -1.95 12.98 -21.18
C ASP A 337 -3.08 11.98 -20.92
N ARG A 338 -4.30 12.34 -21.30
CA ARG A 338 -5.48 11.51 -21.07
C ARG A 338 -6.55 11.70 -22.13
N GLN A 339 -7.39 10.68 -22.25
CA GLN A 339 -8.67 10.72 -22.93
C GLN A 339 -9.78 10.56 -21.90
N ILE A 340 -10.69 11.53 -21.82
CA ILE A 340 -11.88 11.47 -20.96
C ILE A 340 -13.08 11.16 -21.84
N ILE A 341 -13.89 10.21 -21.40
CA ILE A 341 -15.09 9.74 -22.10
C ILE A 341 -16.26 9.96 -21.15
N PRO A 342 -17.13 10.94 -21.41
CA PRO A 342 -18.37 11.10 -20.66
C PRO A 342 -19.20 9.81 -20.74
N VAL A 343 -19.71 9.35 -19.61
CA VAL A 343 -20.57 8.15 -19.53
C VAL A 343 -21.82 8.40 -18.67
N THR A 344 -22.28 9.65 -18.69
CA THR A 344 -23.42 10.15 -17.91
C THR A 344 -24.78 9.62 -18.39
N ASP A 345 -24.80 8.91 -19.53
CA ASP A 345 -25.98 8.23 -20.08
C ASP A 345 -26.21 6.84 -19.45
N LEU A 346 -25.24 6.31 -18.70
CA LEU A 346 -25.37 5.03 -18.02
C LEU A 346 -26.09 5.19 -16.66
N PRO A 347 -27.13 4.39 -16.35
CA PRO A 347 -27.89 4.53 -15.12
C PRO A 347 -27.09 4.08 -13.89
N ALA A 348 -27.50 4.51 -12.69
CA ALA A 348 -27.01 3.98 -11.41
C ALA A 348 -27.22 2.46 -11.30
N PHE A 349 -26.47 1.81 -10.38
CA PHE A 349 -26.53 0.37 -10.14
C PHE A 349 -26.30 -0.46 -11.42
N GLY A 350 -25.37 0.00 -12.26
CA GLY A 350 -25.16 -0.51 -13.61
C GLY A 350 -23.90 -1.35 -13.74
N LYS A 351 -23.79 -1.96 -14.92
CA LYS A 351 -22.56 -2.60 -15.41
C LYS A 351 -22.40 -2.33 -16.90
N HIS A 352 -21.17 -2.21 -17.36
CA HIS A 352 -20.85 -1.93 -18.76
C HIS A 352 -19.50 -2.54 -19.16
N HIS A 353 -19.43 -2.98 -20.41
CA HIS A 353 -18.21 -3.44 -21.04
C HIS A 353 -17.64 -2.31 -21.91
N PHE A 354 -16.54 -1.71 -21.47
CA PHE A 354 -15.85 -0.65 -22.18
C PHE A 354 -14.90 -1.22 -23.24
N GLN A 355 -14.94 -0.63 -24.44
CA GLN A 355 -13.95 -0.84 -25.48
C GLN A 355 -13.45 0.51 -25.98
N ILE A 356 -12.27 0.92 -25.51
CA ILE A 356 -11.73 2.25 -25.76
C ILE A 356 -10.46 2.13 -26.61
N PRO A 357 -10.53 2.45 -27.92
CA PRO A 357 -9.36 2.46 -28.76
C PRO A 357 -8.44 3.63 -28.38
N PHE A 358 -7.13 3.39 -28.37
CA PHE A 358 -6.12 4.42 -28.18
C PHE A 358 -4.88 4.17 -29.04
N ASN A 359 -4.21 5.26 -29.42
CA ASN A 359 -2.96 5.19 -30.16
C ASN A 359 -1.78 5.07 -29.17
N ALA A 360 -1.15 3.90 -29.04
CA ALA A 360 0.03 3.65 -28.22
C ALA A 360 1.34 4.31 -28.73
N ALA A 361 1.38 4.91 -29.93
CA ALA A 361 2.60 5.51 -30.47
C ALA A 361 3.17 6.59 -29.54
N GLY A 362 4.48 6.48 -29.26
CA GLY A 362 5.23 7.38 -28.37
C GLY A 362 4.93 7.20 -26.87
N LYS A 363 3.93 6.42 -26.49
CA LYS A 363 3.53 6.21 -25.09
C LYS A 363 4.38 5.11 -24.46
N LYS A 364 4.73 5.29 -23.19
CA LYS A 364 5.56 4.37 -22.40
C LYS A 364 4.76 3.58 -21.38
N TRP A 365 3.65 4.13 -20.90
CA TRP A 365 2.75 3.46 -19.98
C TRP A 365 1.31 3.92 -20.17
N VAL A 366 0.35 3.12 -19.71
CA VAL A 366 -1.09 3.44 -19.73
C VAL A 366 -1.78 2.87 -18.49
N ARG A 367 -2.84 3.54 -18.02
CA ARG A 367 -3.81 3.04 -17.03
C ARG A 367 -5.23 3.45 -17.41
N PHE A 368 -6.20 2.74 -16.85
CA PHE A 368 -7.63 3.00 -17.00
C PHE A 368 -8.26 3.34 -15.64
N ALA A 369 -9.20 4.28 -15.64
CA ALA A 369 -9.96 4.67 -14.46
C ALA A 369 -11.40 5.02 -14.81
N VAL A 370 -12.29 4.90 -13.83
CA VAL A 370 -13.71 5.27 -13.94
C VAL A 370 -14.13 6.02 -12.69
N TRP A 371 -14.89 7.09 -12.87
CA TRP A 371 -15.30 8.01 -11.81
C TRP A 371 -16.80 8.26 -11.85
N ASP A 372 -17.42 8.30 -10.68
CA ASP A 372 -18.84 8.57 -10.50
C ASP A 372 -19.15 10.03 -10.16
N SER A 373 -20.44 10.34 -10.10
CA SER A 373 -20.97 11.68 -9.81
C SER A 373 -20.55 12.27 -8.44
N ALA A 374 -20.03 11.44 -7.51
CA ALA A 374 -19.52 11.88 -6.23
C ALA A 374 -17.98 12.04 -6.22
N GLY A 375 -17.32 11.84 -7.36
CA GLY A 375 -15.86 11.82 -7.49
C GLY A 375 -15.22 10.54 -6.96
N ASN A 376 -16.03 9.56 -6.54
CA ASN A 376 -15.57 8.22 -6.17
C ASN A 376 -15.20 7.46 -7.44
N GLY A 377 -14.41 6.40 -7.31
CA GLY A 377 -13.96 5.70 -8.50
C GLY A 377 -13.04 4.54 -8.25
N ALA A 378 -12.62 3.94 -9.36
CA ALA A 378 -11.66 2.86 -9.38
C ALA A 378 -10.66 3.05 -10.51
N PHE A 379 -9.46 2.54 -10.31
CA PHE A 379 -8.45 2.51 -11.35
C PHE A 379 -7.55 1.28 -11.24
N VAL A 380 -7.16 0.79 -12.41
CA VAL A 380 -6.19 -0.31 -12.53
C VAL A 380 -4.77 0.21 -12.48
N GLN A 381 -3.84 -0.65 -12.09
CA GLN A 381 -2.44 -0.28 -12.01
C GLN A 381 -1.85 0.03 -13.40
N PRO A 382 -0.91 1.00 -13.50
CA PRO A 382 -0.22 1.31 -14.75
C PRO A 382 0.48 0.10 -15.35
N ILE A 383 0.41 -0.06 -16.66
CA ILE A 383 1.22 -1.04 -17.40
C ILE A 383 2.23 -0.31 -18.27
N LYS A 384 3.42 -0.88 -18.43
CA LYS A 384 4.39 -0.42 -19.43
C LYS A 384 3.99 -0.91 -20.82
N LEU A 385 4.05 0.00 -21.79
CA LEU A 385 3.83 -0.28 -23.20
C LEU A 385 5.19 -0.58 -23.84
N SER A 386 5.62 -1.85 -23.80
CA SER A 386 6.73 -2.29 -24.64
C SER A 386 6.22 -2.72 -26.02
N GLU A 387 7.12 -2.77 -27.01
CA GLU A 387 6.81 -3.26 -28.36
C GLU A 387 6.27 -4.70 -28.36
N SER A 388 6.51 -5.48 -27.30
CA SER A 388 6.13 -6.89 -27.16
C SER A 388 5.16 -7.19 -26.02
N ALA A 389 4.65 -6.19 -25.29
CA ALA A 389 3.76 -6.42 -24.15
C ALA A 389 2.43 -7.05 -24.62
N ARG A 390 2.31 -8.37 -24.49
CA ARG A 390 1.02 -9.06 -24.35
C ARG A 390 0.62 -8.93 -22.89
N SER A 391 -0.53 -8.30 -22.64
CA SER A 391 -1.21 -8.43 -21.35
C SER A 391 -1.74 -9.86 -21.21
N THR A 392 -1.82 -10.32 -19.96
CA THR A 392 -2.29 -11.65 -19.57
C THR A 392 -3.74 -11.84 -20.02
N SER A 393 -3.97 -12.82 -20.89
CA SER A 393 -5.30 -13.20 -21.34
C SER A 393 -6.20 -13.59 -20.17
N ALA A 394 -7.41 -13.05 -20.13
CA ALA A 394 -8.52 -13.58 -19.37
C ALA A 394 -8.86 -14.98 -19.91
N GLY A 395 -8.34 -16.02 -19.25
CA GLY A 395 -8.84 -17.37 -19.43
C GLY A 395 -10.24 -17.46 -18.83
N GLN A 396 -11.24 -17.69 -19.69
CA GLN A 396 -12.57 -18.10 -19.27
C GLN A 396 -12.48 -19.30 -18.33
N LYS A 397 -13.00 -19.18 -17.11
CA LYS A 397 -14.05 -20.03 -16.54
C LYS A 397 -14.43 -19.59 -15.14
#